data_AF-V4W9L7-F1
#
_entry.id   AF-V4W9L7-F1
#
_cell.length_a   1.000
_cell.length_b   1.000
_cell.length_c   1.000
_cell.angle_alpha   90.00
_cell.angle_beta   90.00
_cell.angle_gamma   90.00
#
_symmetry.space_group_name_H-M   'P 1'
#
loop_
_entity.id
_entity.type
_entity.pdbx_description
1 polymer ?
#
loop_
_entity_poly.entity_id
_entity_poly.type
_entity_poly.pdbx_seq_one_letter_code
_entity_poly.pdbx_strand_id
1 'polypeptide(L)'
;MALAVTSSNSISSSSFALSSSSNDIKVSQIGSFRLVDRANVASTSLSQRRSLVRPLNAEPKRNDSVVPLAATLATPVAEKVEGEEDFEQLAKELENASPLEIMDRALEKFGNDIAIAFSGAEDVALIEYAHLTGRPFRVFSLDTGRLNPETYRFFDEVEKHFGIRIEYMFPDAVEVQALVRSKGLFSFYEDGHQECCRVRKVRPLRRALKGLRAWITGQRKDQSPGTRSEIPVVQVDPVFEGLEGGVGSLVKWNPVANVKGNDIWNFLRTMDVPINSLHSQGYISIGCEPCTRPVLPGQHEREGRWWWEDAKAKECGLHKGNIKQEDAAVNGNGNGAGNASEAVADIFNSQNLVTLNRTGMENLARLDNRQEPWLVVLYAPWCQFCQAMEGSYVELADKLAGNGVKVGKFRADGDQKEYAKQKLQLGSFPTILFFPKHSSKPIKYPSEKRDVDSLMAFVDALR
;
A
#
# COMPACT_ATOMS: atom_id res chain seq x y z
N MET A 1 72.67 -14.03 -6.78
CA MET A 1 71.72 -14.78 -7.64
C MET A 1 71.35 -13.88 -8.80
N ALA A 2 71.38 -14.45 -9.99
CA ALA A 2 71.38 -13.79 -11.27
C ALA A 2 69.97 -13.42 -11.79
N LEU A 3 70.00 -12.72 -12.93
CA LEU A 3 68.97 -12.48 -13.95
C LEU A 3 68.21 -11.14 -13.79
N ALA A 4 68.51 -10.04 -14.49
CA ALA A 4 68.90 -9.75 -15.89
C ALA A 4 67.70 -9.55 -16.87
N VAL A 5 67.55 -8.27 -17.27
CA VAL A 5 67.33 -7.75 -18.65
C VAL A 5 65.95 -7.95 -19.32
N THR A 6 65.23 -6.89 -19.72
CA THR A 6 65.22 -6.30 -21.09
C THR A 6 64.40 -4.98 -21.08
N SER A 7 64.96 -3.79 -21.37
CA SER A 7 65.05 -3.05 -22.67
C SER A 7 63.70 -2.68 -23.31
N SER A 8 63.18 -1.43 -23.32
CA SER A 8 63.62 -0.14 -23.91
C SER A 8 63.18 0.12 -25.36
N ASN A 9 62.43 1.23 -25.59
CA ASN A 9 62.57 2.24 -26.68
C ASN A 9 61.40 3.26 -26.59
N SER A 10 61.59 4.56 -26.32
CA SER A 10 62.16 5.65 -27.17
C SER A 10 61.15 6.12 -28.25
N ILE A 11 60.92 7.38 -28.64
CA ILE A 11 61.52 8.71 -28.38
C ILE A 11 60.56 9.78 -28.97
N SER A 12 60.50 10.98 -28.36
CA SER A 12 60.15 12.33 -28.92
C SER A 12 58.76 12.58 -29.55
N SER A 13 58.08 13.71 -29.37
CA SER A 13 58.60 15.08 -29.43
C SER A 13 57.65 16.10 -28.77
N SER A 14 58.30 17.09 -28.15
CA SER A 14 57.90 18.43 -27.73
C SER A 14 57.07 19.18 -28.82
N SER A 15 56.17 20.15 -28.58
CA SER A 15 56.18 21.27 -27.64
C SER A 15 54.87 22.11 -27.75
N PHE A 16 54.67 22.98 -26.76
CA PHE A 16 53.98 24.30 -26.78
C PHE A 16 52.44 24.38 -26.65
N ALA A 17 52.04 24.73 -25.43
CA ALA A 17 51.26 25.90 -25.01
C ALA A 17 49.94 26.19 -25.74
N LEU A 18 48.83 26.07 -25.00
CA LEU A 18 47.64 26.90 -25.21
C LEU A 18 47.13 27.47 -23.89
N SER A 19 46.96 28.78 -23.97
CA SER A 19 46.52 29.78 -23.01
C SER A 19 45.17 29.52 -22.36
N SER A 20 45.10 29.86 -21.08
CA SER A 20 43.90 30.26 -20.36
C SER A 20 43.19 31.43 -21.07
N SER A 21 41.89 31.29 -21.35
CA SER A 21 41.00 32.44 -21.46
C SER A 21 39.64 32.09 -20.87
N SER A 22 39.37 32.74 -19.73
CA SER A 22 38.07 32.83 -19.08
C SER A 22 37.17 33.77 -19.89
N ASN A 23 35.91 33.40 -20.10
CA ASN A 23 34.88 34.30 -20.58
C ASN A 23 33.62 34.14 -19.72
N ASP A 24 33.48 35.08 -18.78
CA ASP A 24 32.30 35.84 -18.38
C ASP A 24 30.90 35.24 -18.59
N ILE A 25 30.23 34.97 -17.45
CA ILE A 25 28.77 35.04 -17.32
C ILE A 25 28.44 36.40 -16.69
N LYS A 26 27.88 37.32 -17.51
CA LYS A 26 27.35 38.60 -17.05
C LYS A 26 26.06 38.40 -16.25
N VAL A 27 26.13 38.66 -14.96
CA VAL A 27 24.99 38.86 -14.05
C VAL A 27 24.42 40.26 -14.29
N SER A 28 23.11 40.37 -14.53
CA SER A 28 22.39 41.64 -14.51
C SER A 28 21.69 41.81 -13.17
N GLN A 29 22.16 42.78 -12.37
CA GLN A 29 21.42 43.38 -11.26
C GLN A 29 20.92 44.75 -11.71
N ILE A 30 19.65 45.08 -11.40
CA ILE A 30 19.19 46.31 -10.72
C ILE A 30 17.66 46.36 -10.80
N GLY A 31 17.03 46.60 -9.64
CA GLY A 31 15.60 46.92 -9.54
C GLY A 31 15.11 46.87 -8.08
N SER A 32 15.53 47.83 -7.27
CA SER A 32 15.12 47.99 -5.87
C SER A 32 13.62 48.32 -5.76
N PHE A 33 12.87 47.51 -4.99
CA PHE A 33 11.53 47.88 -4.51
C PHE A 33 11.65 48.51 -3.12
N ARG A 34 11.19 49.76 -2.98
CA ARG A 34 10.99 50.42 -1.69
C ARG A 34 9.55 50.22 -1.21
N LEU A 35 9.44 49.84 0.06
CA LEU A 35 8.23 49.72 0.87
C LEU A 35 8.04 51.04 1.64
N VAL A 36 6.85 51.66 1.60
CA VAL A 36 6.43 52.66 2.60
C VAL A 36 4.91 52.53 2.86
N ASP A 37 4.61 52.61 4.16
CA ASP A 37 3.34 52.46 4.86
C ASP A 37 2.22 53.49 4.57
N ARG A 38 0.99 52.95 4.60
CA ARG A 38 -0.21 53.32 5.39
C ARG A 38 -0.50 54.82 5.72
N ALA A 39 -1.68 55.29 5.29
CA ALA A 39 -2.54 56.20 6.06
C ALA A 39 -4.02 56.12 5.62
N ASN A 40 -4.91 56.56 6.52
CA ASN A 40 -6.30 56.19 6.69
C ASN A 40 -7.27 57.37 6.38
N VAL A 41 -8.54 57.03 6.09
CA VAL A 41 -9.79 57.82 6.24
C VAL A 41 -10.12 58.94 5.22
N ALA A 42 -11.22 58.77 4.46
CA ALA A 42 -12.48 59.52 4.63
C ALA A 42 -13.49 59.24 3.48
N SER A 43 -14.75 59.15 3.88
CA SER A 43 -15.99 58.93 3.11
C SER A 43 -16.41 60.08 2.19
N THR A 44 -17.08 59.78 1.07
CA THR A 44 -18.44 60.28 0.72
C THR A 44 -19.01 59.68 -0.59
N SER A 45 -20.16 59.02 -0.43
CA SER A 45 -21.38 58.90 -1.26
C SER A 45 -21.43 59.01 -2.80
N LEU A 46 -22.14 57.99 -3.35
CA LEU A 46 -23.24 58.00 -4.34
C LEU A 46 -22.95 58.18 -5.84
N SER A 47 -23.17 57.09 -6.59
CA SER A 47 -24.05 57.11 -7.77
C SER A 47 -24.55 55.69 -8.09
N GLN A 48 -25.87 55.53 -8.02
CA GLN A 48 -26.63 54.34 -8.38
C GLN A 48 -26.65 54.13 -9.90
N ARG A 49 -26.39 52.90 -10.36
CA ARG A 49 -27.05 52.35 -11.55
C ARG A 49 -27.44 50.91 -11.28
N ARG A 50 -28.74 50.71 -11.04
CA ARG A 50 -29.43 49.42 -11.11
C ARG A 50 -29.64 49.07 -12.58
N SER A 51 -29.25 47.87 -12.99
CA SER A 51 -29.78 47.24 -14.20
C SER A 51 -30.54 45.97 -13.78
N LEU A 52 -31.79 45.92 -14.20
CA LEU A 52 -32.74 44.83 -13.99
C LEU A 52 -32.39 43.67 -14.93
N VAL A 53 -32.24 42.46 -14.40
CA VAL A 53 -32.28 41.23 -15.21
C VAL A 53 -33.50 40.42 -14.77
N ARG A 54 -34.39 40.21 -15.74
CA ARG A 54 -35.66 39.48 -15.66
C ARG A 54 -35.39 37.98 -15.85
N PRO A 55 -36.03 37.06 -15.11
CA PRO A 55 -35.91 35.64 -15.39
C PRO A 55 -36.76 35.25 -16.61
N LEU A 56 -36.17 34.54 -17.56
CA LEU A 56 -36.87 33.93 -18.69
C LEU A 56 -37.24 32.49 -18.33
N ASN A 57 -38.53 32.26 -18.09
CA ASN A 57 -39.17 30.95 -18.23
C ASN A 57 -39.36 30.67 -19.73
N ALA A 58 -38.96 29.47 -20.18
CA ALA A 58 -39.40 28.91 -21.44
C ALA A 58 -39.43 27.39 -21.36
N GLU A 59 -40.63 26.83 -21.24
CA GLU A 59 -40.92 25.45 -21.65
C GLU A 59 -41.09 25.38 -23.18
N PRO A 60 -40.78 24.23 -23.82
CA PRO A 60 -41.41 23.85 -25.06
C PRO A 60 -42.39 22.68 -24.89
N LYS A 61 -43.51 22.82 -25.62
CA LYS A 61 -44.71 22.02 -25.65
C LYS A 61 -44.51 20.56 -26.12
N ARG A 62 -45.35 19.71 -25.52
CA ARG A 62 -45.93 18.44 -25.99
C ARG A 62 -46.04 18.30 -27.52
N ASN A 63 -45.63 17.14 -28.02
CA ASN A 63 -46.27 16.48 -29.15
C ASN A 63 -46.93 15.20 -28.66
N ASP A 64 -48.25 15.12 -28.85
CA ASP A 64 -49.06 13.93 -28.63
C ASP A 64 -48.81 12.93 -29.76
N SER A 65 -48.55 11.66 -29.40
CA SER A 65 -48.80 10.53 -30.28
C SER A 65 -49.38 9.38 -29.46
N VAL A 66 -50.66 9.15 -29.67
CA VAL A 66 -51.47 8.06 -29.12
C VAL A 66 -51.36 6.89 -30.12
N VAL A 67 -51.05 5.66 -29.69
CA VAL A 67 -51.90 4.42 -29.66
C VAL A 67 -50.96 3.24 -30.07
N PRO A 68 -51.12 1.96 -29.67
CA PRO A 68 -51.88 1.35 -28.56
C PRO A 68 -51.01 0.51 -27.60
N LEU A 69 -51.58 0.32 -26.41
CA LEU A 69 -51.24 -0.72 -25.44
C LEU A 69 -51.66 -2.09 -26.00
N ALA A 70 -50.69 -2.90 -26.43
CA ALA A 70 -50.88 -4.34 -26.63
C ALA A 70 -50.33 -5.07 -25.40
N ALA A 71 -51.22 -5.72 -24.67
CA ALA A 71 -50.89 -6.59 -23.55
C ALA A 71 -50.13 -7.81 -24.07
N THR A 72 -48.80 -7.81 -23.93
CA THR A 72 -48.01 -9.03 -24.06
C THR A 72 -48.06 -9.75 -22.71
N LEU A 73 -48.72 -10.91 -22.71
CA LEU A 73 -48.69 -11.87 -21.61
C LEU A 73 -47.23 -12.20 -21.29
N ALA A 74 -46.72 -11.67 -20.19
CA ALA A 74 -45.47 -12.12 -19.61
C ALA A 74 -45.70 -13.54 -19.08
N THR A 75 -45.23 -14.53 -19.83
CA THR A 75 -44.95 -15.86 -19.29
C THR A 75 -44.03 -15.70 -18.08
N PRO A 76 -44.29 -16.38 -16.95
CA PRO A 76 -43.36 -16.33 -15.83
C PRO A 76 -42.06 -16.95 -16.30
N VAL A 77 -41.01 -16.13 -16.41
CA VAL A 77 -39.64 -16.61 -16.51
C VAL A 77 -39.42 -17.36 -15.21
N ALA A 78 -39.32 -18.68 -15.31
CA ALA A 78 -38.94 -19.53 -14.21
C ALA A 78 -37.65 -18.96 -13.63
N GLU A 79 -37.73 -18.45 -12.40
CA GLU A 79 -36.58 -18.16 -11.56
C GLU A 79 -35.75 -19.45 -11.52
N LYS A 80 -34.66 -19.47 -12.29
CA LYS A 80 -33.60 -20.45 -12.06
C LYS A 80 -33.08 -20.13 -10.68
N VAL A 81 -33.44 -20.96 -9.72
CA VAL A 81 -32.74 -21.05 -8.44
C VAL A 81 -31.30 -21.41 -8.79
N GLU A 82 -30.45 -20.41 -8.96
CA GLU A 82 -29.00 -20.60 -9.01
C GLU A 82 -28.63 -21.23 -7.67
N GLY A 83 -28.13 -22.48 -7.70
CA GLY A 83 -27.60 -23.12 -6.50
C GLY A 83 -26.52 -22.22 -5.91
N GLU A 84 -26.49 -22.12 -4.58
CA GLU A 84 -25.41 -21.41 -3.86
C GLU A 84 -24.06 -21.89 -4.40
N GLU A 85 -23.40 -21.01 -5.16
CA GLU A 85 -22.12 -21.34 -5.76
C GLU A 85 -21.03 -21.31 -4.70
N ASP A 86 -20.31 -22.42 -4.61
CA ASP A 86 -19.18 -22.56 -3.72
C ASP A 86 -17.94 -21.87 -4.34
N PHE A 87 -17.73 -20.60 -3.96
CA PHE A 87 -16.55 -19.85 -4.37
C PHE A 87 -15.23 -20.39 -3.79
N GLU A 88 -15.26 -21.18 -2.71
CA GLU A 88 -14.06 -21.85 -2.19
C GLU A 88 -13.65 -22.99 -3.12
N GLN A 89 -14.61 -23.75 -3.61
CA GLN A 89 -14.36 -24.80 -4.60
C GLN A 89 -13.87 -24.19 -5.93
N LEU A 90 -14.51 -23.11 -6.39
CA LEU A 90 -14.06 -22.39 -7.60
C LEU A 90 -12.63 -21.85 -7.45
N ALA A 91 -12.27 -21.34 -6.26
CA ALA A 91 -10.91 -20.88 -5.99
C ALA A 91 -9.88 -22.02 -6.12
N LYS A 92 -10.20 -23.22 -5.62
CA LYS A 92 -9.34 -24.41 -5.75
C LYS A 92 -9.17 -24.85 -7.20
N GLU A 93 -10.26 -24.82 -7.98
CA GLU A 93 -10.24 -25.17 -9.40
C GLU A 93 -9.37 -24.21 -10.22
N LEU A 94 -9.42 -22.92 -9.89
CA LEU A 94 -8.68 -21.87 -10.59
C LEU A 94 -7.29 -21.58 -10.01
N GLU A 95 -6.85 -22.25 -8.94
CA GLU A 95 -5.59 -21.95 -8.24
C GLU A 95 -4.38 -22.01 -9.18
N ASN A 96 -4.39 -22.92 -10.15
CA ASN A 96 -3.32 -23.10 -11.15
C ASN A 96 -3.67 -22.52 -12.53
N ALA A 97 -4.83 -21.88 -12.68
CA ALA A 97 -5.25 -21.29 -13.93
C ALA A 97 -4.39 -20.05 -14.27
N SER A 98 -4.27 -19.75 -15.56
CA SER A 98 -3.56 -18.54 -16.00
C SER A 98 -4.36 -17.27 -15.66
N PRO A 99 -3.72 -16.10 -15.49
CA PRO A 99 -4.45 -14.85 -15.27
C PRO A 99 -5.47 -14.53 -16.37
N LEU A 100 -5.16 -14.88 -17.62
CA LEU A 100 -6.05 -14.71 -18.75
C LEU A 100 -7.30 -15.61 -18.63
N GLU A 101 -7.12 -16.87 -18.22
CA GLU A 101 -8.23 -17.79 -17.99
C GLU A 101 -9.11 -17.33 -16.83
N ILE A 102 -8.50 -16.91 -15.70
CA ILE A 102 -9.24 -16.38 -14.55
C ILE A 102 -10.03 -15.12 -14.95
N MET A 103 -9.41 -14.24 -15.73
CA MET A 103 -10.07 -13.03 -16.26
C MET A 103 -11.24 -13.37 -17.19
N ASP A 104 -11.05 -14.29 -18.14
CA ASP A 104 -12.10 -14.71 -19.08
C ASP A 104 -13.30 -15.30 -18.34
N ARG A 105 -13.06 -16.17 -17.36
CA ARG A 105 -14.09 -16.75 -16.50
C ARG A 105 -14.84 -15.69 -15.69
N ALA A 106 -14.13 -14.72 -15.10
CA ALA A 106 -14.74 -13.65 -14.32
C ALA A 106 -15.67 -12.79 -15.19
N LEU A 107 -15.18 -12.37 -16.36
CA LEU A 107 -15.93 -11.51 -17.29
C LEU A 107 -17.10 -12.26 -17.94
N GLU A 108 -16.92 -13.54 -18.29
CA GLU A 108 -18.00 -14.41 -18.76
C GLU A 108 -19.14 -14.52 -17.75
N LYS A 109 -18.78 -14.72 -16.48
CA LYS A 109 -19.72 -15.02 -15.42
C LYS A 109 -20.57 -13.81 -15.01
N PHE A 110 -19.95 -12.65 -14.86
CA PHE A 110 -20.61 -11.48 -14.28
C PHE A 110 -20.96 -10.41 -15.32
N GLY A 111 -20.37 -10.44 -16.52
CA GLY A 111 -20.66 -9.48 -17.58
C GLY A 111 -20.54 -8.02 -17.11
N ASN A 112 -21.65 -7.28 -17.10
CA ASN A 112 -21.68 -5.87 -16.69
C ASN A 112 -21.71 -5.65 -15.16
N ASP A 113 -21.92 -6.71 -14.38
CA ASP A 113 -22.00 -6.68 -12.91
C ASP A 113 -20.63 -6.85 -12.24
N ILE A 114 -19.54 -6.85 -13.02
CA ILE A 114 -18.15 -6.86 -12.57
C ILE A 114 -17.38 -5.66 -13.10
N ALA A 115 -16.44 -5.15 -12.30
CA ALA A 115 -15.53 -4.10 -12.74
C ALA A 115 -14.11 -4.30 -12.18
N ILE A 116 -13.13 -3.85 -12.97
CA ILE A 116 -11.71 -3.85 -12.61
C ILE A 116 -11.39 -2.62 -11.78
N ALA A 117 -10.84 -2.82 -10.59
CA ALA A 117 -10.29 -1.76 -9.77
C ALA A 117 -8.88 -1.42 -10.24
N PHE A 118 -8.72 -0.28 -10.91
CA PHE A 118 -7.44 0.19 -11.42
C PHE A 118 -6.88 1.33 -10.57
N SER A 119 -5.67 1.15 -10.04
CA SER A 119 -5.01 2.12 -9.15
C SER A 119 -4.04 3.05 -9.85
N GLY A 120 -3.77 2.85 -11.15
CA GLY A 120 -2.83 3.65 -11.92
C GLY A 120 -1.38 3.27 -11.69
N ALA A 121 -1.13 1.98 -11.45
CA ALA A 121 0.18 1.38 -11.19
C ALA A 121 0.41 0.19 -12.11
N GLU A 122 1.11 -0.85 -11.65
CA GLU A 122 1.39 -2.07 -12.43
C GLU A 122 0.13 -2.94 -12.65
N ASP A 123 -0.97 -2.64 -11.96
CA ASP A 123 -2.27 -3.28 -12.12
C ASP A 123 -2.98 -2.94 -13.44
N VAL A 124 -2.39 -2.09 -14.29
CA VAL A 124 -2.77 -1.96 -15.71
C VAL A 124 -2.71 -3.30 -16.46
N ALA A 125 -1.91 -4.26 -15.96
CA ALA A 125 -1.87 -5.63 -16.48
C ALA A 125 -3.25 -6.29 -16.51
N LEU A 126 -4.14 -5.95 -15.55
CA LEU A 126 -5.51 -6.47 -15.55
C LEU A 126 -6.34 -5.95 -16.71
N ILE A 127 -6.14 -4.69 -17.11
CA ILE A 127 -6.83 -4.09 -18.25
C ILE A 127 -6.35 -4.77 -19.54
N GLU A 128 -5.04 -5.03 -19.66
CA GLU A 128 -4.50 -5.79 -20.78
C GLU A 128 -5.07 -7.22 -20.82
N TYR A 129 -5.09 -7.95 -19.70
CA TYR A 129 -5.70 -9.28 -19.67
C TYR A 129 -7.17 -9.24 -20.07
N ALA A 130 -7.94 -8.26 -19.58
CA ALA A 130 -9.34 -8.09 -19.95
C ALA A 130 -9.49 -7.79 -21.45
N HIS A 131 -8.64 -6.93 -22.00
CA HIS A 131 -8.60 -6.62 -23.43
C HIS A 131 -8.34 -7.88 -24.28
N LEU A 132 -7.39 -8.73 -23.87
CA LEU A 132 -7.05 -9.98 -24.56
C LEU A 132 -8.18 -11.02 -24.57
N THR A 133 -9.11 -10.97 -23.60
CA THR A 133 -10.30 -11.85 -23.63
C THR A 133 -11.25 -11.52 -24.79
N GLY A 134 -11.20 -10.30 -25.32
CA GLY A 134 -12.16 -9.79 -26.30
C GLY A 134 -13.57 -9.56 -25.74
N ARG A 135 -13.78 -9.71 -24.42
CA ARG A 135 -15.06 -9.47 -23.76
C ARG A 135 -15.20 -7.99 -23.36
N PRO A 136 -16.42 -7.44 -23.31
CA PRO A 136 -16.65 -6.13 -22.68
C PRO A 136 -16.22 -6.14 -21.21
N PHE A 137 -15.60 -5.07 -20.75
CA PHE A 137 -15.20 -4.92 -19.35
C PHE A 137 -15.37 -3.46 -18.88
N ARG A 138 -15.52 -3.31 -17.57
CA ARG A 138 -15.62 -2.01 -16.89
C ARG A 138 -14.38 -1.77 -16.03
N VAL A 139 -13.97 -0.53 -15.92
CA VAL A 139 -12.83 -0.12 -15.09
C VAL A 139 -13.24 1.04 -14.23
N PHE A 140 -12.90 1.00 -12.94
CA PHE A 140 -13.07 2.13 -12.04
C PHE A 140 -11.76 2.44 -11.31
N SER A 141 -11.59 3.71 -10.94
CA SER A 141 -10.41 4.18 -10.20
C SER A 141 -10.82 5.05 -9.04
N LEU A 142 -10.12 4.91 -7.91
CA LEU A 142 -10.36 5.73 -6.73
C LEU A 142 -9.46 6.96 -6.78
N ASP A 143 -10.02 8.09 -7.21
CA ASP A 143 -9.31 9.36 -7.12
C ASP A 143 -9.41 9.92 -5.70
N THR A 144 -8.33 9.80 -4.94
CA THR A 144 -8.26 10.30 -3.56
C THR A 144 -8.15 11.82 -3.47
N GLY A 145 -7.94 12.52 -4.59
CA GLY A 145 -7.57 13.93 -4.70
C GLY A 145 -6.13 14.22 -4.26
N ARG A 146 -5.30 13.17 -4.08
CA ARG A 146 -3.90 13.23 -3.61
C ARG A 146 -3.01 12.24 -4.38
N LEU A 147 -3.41 11.83 -5.58
CA LEU A 147 -2.59 10.99 -6.45
C LEU A 147 -1.44 11.80 -7.05
N ASN A 148 -0.42 11.10 -7.54
CA ASN A 148 0.67 11.75 -8.27
C ASN A 148 0.15 12.34 -9.59
N PRO A 149 0.64 13.50 -10.04
CA PRO A 149 0.33 14.02 -11.38
C PRO A 149 0.62 13.01 -12.50
N GLU A 150 1.67 12.19 -12.35
CA GLU A 150 2.04 11.10 -13.24
C GLU A 150 0.93 10.05 -13.33
N THR A 151 0.26 9.74 -12.22
CA THR A 151 -0.87 8.80 -12.18
C THR A 151 -2.07 9.33 -12.98
N TYR A 152 -2.36 10.63 -12.92
CA TYR A 152 -3.42 11.23 -13.74
C TYR A 152 -3.11 11.20 -15.23
N ARG A 153 -1.87 11.52 -15.62
CA ARG A 153 -1.44 11.42 -17.03
C ARG A 153 -1.52 9.97 -17.52
N PHE A 154 -1.15 9.04 -16.65
CA PHE A 154 -1.21 7.62 -16.96
C PHE A 154 -2.66 7.12 -17.14
N PHE A 155 -3.61 7.59 -16.33
CA PHE A 155 -5.02 7.28 -16.55
C PHE A 155 -5.53 7.72 -17.92
N ASP A 156 -5.21 8.95 -18.32
CA ASP A 156 -5.57 9.49 -19.64
C ASP A 156 -4.91 8.71 -20.80
N GLU A 157 -3.65 8.30 -20.62
CA GLU A 157 -2.94 7.44 -21.58
C GLU A 157 -3.59 6.06 -21.71
N VAL A 158 -3.95 5.43 -20.59
CA VAL A 158 -4.65 4.12 -20.56
C VAL A 158 -6.03 4.20 -21.22
N GLU A 159 -6.84 5.24 -20.93
CA GLU A 159 -8.13 5.42 -21.60
C GLU A 159 -7.97 5.50 -23.13
N LYS A 160 -6.98 6.26 -23.61
CA LYS A 160 -6.71 6.42 -25.04
C LYS A 160 -6.18 5.13 -25.68
N HIS A 161 -5.28 4.43 -25.00
CA HIS A 161 -4.65 3.21 -25.50
C HIS A 161 -5.69 2.09 -25.67
N PHE A 162 -6.55 1.89 -24.67
CA PHE A 162 -7.55 0.81 -24.68
C PHE A 162 -8.91 1.22 -25.24
N GLY A 163 -9.14 2.50 -25.51
CA GLY A 163 -10.44 3.00 -25.97
C GLY A 163 -11.54 2.87 -24.93
N ILE A 164 -11.19 2.95 -23.64
CA ILE A 164 -12.12 2.79 -22.51
C ILE A 164 -12.39 4.13 -21.81
N ARG A 165 -13.39 4.13 -20.93
CA ARG A 165 -13.64 5.23 -19.98
C ARG A 165 -13.61 4.70 -18.57
N ILE A 166 -12.71 5.25 -17.76
CA ILE A 166 -12.54 4.86 -16.36
C ILE A 166 -13.61 5.58 -15.52
N GLU A 167 -14.29 4.81 -14.68
CA GLU A 167 -15.26 5.33 -13.71
C GLU A 167 -14.50 5.88 -12.48
N TYR A 168 -14.28 7.21 -12.44
CA TYR A 168 -13.55 7.85 -11.34
C TYR A 168 -14.43 8.09 -10.11
N MET A 169 -13.97 7.60 -8.96
CA MET A 169 -14.67 7.71 -7.68
C MET A 169 -13.96 8.67 -6.74
N PHE A 170 -14.50 9.87 -6.62
CA PHE A 170 -13.98 10.94 -5.77
C PHE A 170 -14.43 10.80 -4.31
N PRO A 171 -13.67 11.33 -3.33
CA PRO A 171 -14.11 11.43 -1.95
C PRO A 171 -15.28 12.40 -1.76
N ASP A 172 -16.04 12.19 -0.69
CA ASP A 172 -17.04 13.17 -0.28
C ASP A 172 -16.34 14.45 0.21
N ALA A 173 -16.69 15.59 -0.41
CA ALA A 173 -16.04 16.86 -0.13
C ALA A 173 -16.27 17.35 1.31
N VAL A 174 -17.45 17.11 1.88
CA VAL A 174 -17.80 17.52 3.26
C VAL A 174 -16.96 16.73 4.25
N GLU A 175 -16.82 15.42 4.05
CA GLU A 175 -15.99 14.58 4.91
C GLU A 175 -14.50 14.95 4.83
N VAL A 176 -13.99 15.21 3.62
CA VAL A 176 -12.62 15.66 3.42
C VAL A 176 -12.39 17.01 4.08
N GLN A 177 -13.31 17.96 3.90
CA GLN A 177 -13.23 19.29 4.48
C GLN A 177 -13.22 19.23 6.01
N ALA A 178 -14.05 18.38 6.61
CA ALA A 178 -14.07 18.16 8.05
C ALA A 178 -12.73 17.62 8.56
N LEU A 179 -12.21 16.54 7.94
CA LEU A 179 -10.92 15.93 8.30
C LEU A 179 -9.78 16.96 8.24
N VAL A 180 -9.69 17.69 7.12
CA VAL A 180 -8.61 18.66 6.89
C VAL A 180 -8.69 19.85 7.84
N ARG A 181 -9.91 20.34 8.16
CA ARG A 181 -10.07 21.42 9.14
C ARG A 181 -9.65 21.01 10.55
N SER A 182 -9.92 19.76 10.93
CA SER A 182 -9.57 19.27 12.27
C SER A 182 -8.10 18.88 12.40
N LYS A 183 -7.48 18.31 11.36
CA LYS A 183 -6.19 17.61 11.47
C LYS A 183 -5.15 18.02 10.42
N GLY A 184 -5.47 18.98 9.55
CA GLY A 184 -4.60 19.42 8.47
C GLY A 184 -4.52 18.44 7.29
N LEU A 185 -3.59 18.70 6.37
CA LEU A 185 -3.46 17.96 5.10
C LEU A 185 -2.58 16.70 5.19
N PHE A 186 -1.93 16.47 6.34
CA PHE A 186 -0.90 15.44 6.53
C PHE A 186 -1.05 14.65 7.85
N SER A 187 -2.27 14.62 8.41
CA SER A 187 -2.55 13.92 9.69
C SER A 187 -2.07 12.47 9.70
N PHE A 188 -2.01 11.82 8.54
CA PHE A 188 -1.56 10.43 8.39
C PHE A 188 -0.10 10.18 8.79
N TYR A 189 0.77 11.19 8.83
CA TYR A 189 2.13 11.03 9.35
C TYR A 189 2.17 10.88 10.88
N GLU A 190 1.17 11.40 11.58
CA GLU A 190 1.10 11.41 13.04
C GLU A 190 0.12 10.35 13.56
N ASP A 191 -1.06 10.27 12.95
CA ASP A 191 -2.17 9.40 13.36
C ASP A 191 -2.17 8.04 12.66
N GLY A 192 -1.32 7.86 11.66
CA GLY A 192 -1.40 6.76 10.71
C GLY A 192 -2.41 7.01 9.58
N HIS A 193 -2.25 6.28 8.49
CA HIS A 193 -2.98 6.50 7.24
C HIS A 193 -4.46 6.11 7.28
N GLN A 194 -4.89 5.34 8.29
CA GLN A 194 -6.16 4.63 8.25
C GLN A 194 -7.35 5.58 8.15
N GLU A 195 -7.35 6.69 8.89
CA GLU A 195 -8.45 7.66 8.85
C GLU A 195 -8.54 8.39 7.51
N CYS A 196 -7.41 8.87 7.00
CA CYS A 196 -7.34 9.53 5.70
C CYS A 196 -7.78 8.58 4.59
N CYS A 197 -7.29 7.34 4.57
CA CYS A 197 -7.71 6.33 3.60
C CYS A 197 -9.18 5.93 3.77
N ARG A 198 -9.73 5.91 5.00
CA ARG A 198 -11.15 5.62 5.22
C ARG A 198 -12.03 6.63 4.49
N VAL A 199 -11.73 7.93 4.65
CA VAL A 199 -12.46 9.03 4.00
C VAL A 199 -12.20 9.06 2.49
N ARG A 200 -10.93 8.99 2.09
CA ARG A 200 -10.53 9.23 0.69
C ARG A 200 -10.59 8.03 -0.23
N LYS A 201 -10.60 6.81 0.31
CA LYS A 201 -10.45 5.58 -0.48
C LYS A 201 -11.52 4.53 -0.15
N VAL A 202 -11.71 4.19 1.12
CA VAL A 202 -12.65 3.12 1.52
C VAL A 202 -14.11 3.53 1.30
N ARG A 203 -14.51 4.73 1.72
CA ARG A 203 -15.90 5.21 1.52
C ARG A 203 -16.26 5.37 0.04
N PRO A 204 -15.42 5.99 -0.82
CA PRO A 204 -15.65 6.01 -2.26
C PRO A 204 -15.73 4.62 -2.89
N LEU A 205 -14.85 3.69 -2.48
CA LEU A 205 -14.91 2.30 -2.93
C LEU A 205 -16.26 1.67 -2.60
N ARG A 206 -16.75 1.81 -1.36
CA ARG A 206 -18.07 1.26 -0.98
C ARG A 206 -19.20 1.73 -1.90
N ARG A 207 -19.16 2.99 -2.33
CA ARG A 207 -20.15 3.52 -3.27
C ARG A 207 -20.00 2.91 -4.67
N ALA A 208 -18.76 2.68 -5.12
CA ALA A 208 -18.49 2.04 -6.41
C ALA A 208 -18.99 0.60 -6.45
N LEU A 209 -18.74 -0.14 -5.37
CA LEU A 209 -19.08 -1.56 -5.25
C LEU A 209 -20.58 -1.81 -5.04
N LYS A 210 -21.36 -0.82 -4.56
CA LYS A 210 -22.80 -0.97 -4.29
C LYS A 210 -23.61 -1.41 -5.52
N GLY A 211 -23.15 -1.11 -6.72
CA GLY A 211 -23.80 -1.51 -7.97
C GLY A 211 -23.23 -2.75 -8.64
N LEU A 212 -22.36 -3.51 -7.98
CA LEU A 212 -21.63 -4.64 -8.57
C LEU A 212 -21.89 -5.93 -7.78
N ARG A 213 -21.87 -7.07 -8.48
CA ARG A 213 -21.86 -8.41 -7.88
C ARG A 213 -20.44 -8.94 -7.68
N ALA A 214 -19.49 -8.44 -8.47
CA ALA A 214 -18.09 -8.81 -8.35
C ALA A 214 -17.14 -7.65 -8.66
N TRP A 215 -15.88 -7.79 -8.26
CA TRP A 215 -14.81 -6.85 -8.61
C TRP A 215 -13.47 -7.55 -8.76
N ILE A 216 -12.61 -6.99 -9.61
CA ILE A 216 -11.30 -7.55 -9.94
C ILE A 216 -10.21 -6.64 -9.37
N THR A 217 -9.23 -7.21 -8.67
CA THR A 217 -8.13 -6.45 -8.07
C THR A 217 -6.75 -6.98 -8.46
N GLY A 218 -5.77 -6.08 -8.53
CA GLY A 218 -4.38 -6.42 -8.87
C GLY A 218 -3.55 -6.93 -7.69
N GLN A 219 -4.18 -7.50 -6.66
CA GLN A 219 -3.44 -8.02 -5.50
C GLN A 219 -2.66 -9.27 -5.88
N ARG A 220 -1.37 -9.30 -5.53
CA ARG A 220 -0.49 -10.47 -5.66
C ARG A 220 0.02 -10.92 -4.29
N LYS A 221 0.28 -12.22 -4.15
CA LYS A 221 0.83 -12.80 -2.91
C LYS A 221 2.21 -12.23 -2.56
N ASP A 222 3.00 -11.83 -3.57
CA ASP A 222 4.35 -11.31 -3.41
C ASP A 222 4.45 -9.81 -3.09
N GLN A 223 3.34 -9.06 -3.14
CA GLN A 223 3.34 -7.61 -2.92
C GLN A 223 3.50 -7.18 -1.44
N SER A 224 3.32 -8.12 -0.50
CA SER A 224 3.46 -7.80 0.91
C SER A 224 3.89 -9.03 1.71
N PRO A 225 5.02 -8.99 2.44
CA PRO A 225 5.43 -10.07 3.32
C PRO A 225 4.40 -10.21 4.44
N GLY A 226 3.59 -11.27 4.38
CA GLY A 226 2.68 -11.70 5.45
C GLY A 226 1.25 -11.14 5.45
N THR A 227 0.91 -10.01 4.78
CA THR A 227 -0.51 -9.56 4.69
C THR A 227 -1.24 -10.14 3.47
N ARG A 228 -0.50 -10.66 2.49
CA ARG A 228 -1.03 -11.07 1.19
C ARG A 228 -0.68 -12.49 0.77
N SER A 229 0.12 -13.21 1.56
CA SER A 229 0.65 -14.54 1.24
C SER A 229 -0.43 -15.60 0.98
N GLU A 230 -1.63 -15.42 1.55
CA GLU A 230 -2.74 -16.38 1.47
C GLU A 230 -3.91 -15.89 0.59
N ILE A 231 -3.73 -14.84 -0.24
CA ILE A 231 -4.83 -14.32 -1.06
C ILE A 231 -5.24 -15.35 -2.12
N PRO A 232 -6.49 -15.84 -2.13
CA PRO A 232 -7.00 -16.74 -3.16
C PRO A 232 -7.30 -15.98 -4.46
N VAL A 233 -7.34 -16.73 -5.57
CA VAL A 233 -7.69 -16.20 -6.90
C VAL A 233 -9.15 -15.72 -6.99
N VAL A 234 -10.04 -16.30 -6.19
CA VAL A 234 -11.44 -15.91 -6.04
C VAL A 234 -11.85 -16.07 -4.58
N GLN A 235 -12.65 -15.15 -4.06
CA GLN A 235 -13.26 -15.28 -2.73
C GLN A 235 -14.52 -14.44 -2.66
N VAL A 236 -15.41 -14.77 -1.73
CA VAL A 236 -16.37 -13.81 -1.22
C VAL A 236 -15.60 -12.68 -0.52
N ASP A 237 -15.93 -11.42 -0.80
CA ASP A 237 -15.21 -10.28 -0.25
C ASP A 237 -15.44 -10.15 1.26
N PRO A 238 -14.41 -10.35 2.09
CA PRO A 238 -14.55 -10.39 3.55
C PRO A 238 -14.76 -9.00 4.18
N VAL A 239 -14.58 -7.91 3.41
CA VAL A 239 -14.68 -6.52 3.92
C VAL A 239 -16.05 -5.92 3.61
N PHE A 240 -16.68 -6.33 2.51
CA PHE A 240 -17.92 -5.76 2.01
C PHE A 240 -19.08 -6.77 1.98
N GLU A 241 -18.93 -7.92 2.63
CA GLU A 241 -20.00 -8.88 2.87
C GLU A 241 -21.21 -8.23 3.57
N GLY A 242 -22.42 -8.46 3.04
CA GLY A 242 -23.68 -8.17 3.74
C GLY A 242 -24.11 -6.70 3.89
N LEU A 243 -23.49 -5.73 3.21
CA LEU A 243 -23.84 -4.31 3.40
C LEU A 243 -24.98 -3.80 2.49
N GLU A 244 -26.20 -3.78 3.07
CA GLU A 244 -27.41 -3.02 2.69
C GLU A 244 -27.81 -3.00 1.20
N GLY A 245 -28.37 -4.13 0.73
CA GLY A 245 -29.56 -4.08 -0.13
C GLY A 245 -29.49 -4.69 -1.53
N GLY A 246 -28.73 -5.77 -1.74
CA GLY A 246 -28.84 -6.60 -2.94
C GLY A 246 -28.35 -8.04 -2.70
N VAL A 247 -28.89 -9.00 -3.45
CA VAL A 247 -28.68 -10.45 -3.27
C VAL A 247 -27.26 -10.86 -3.70
N GLY A 248 -26.56 -11.60 -2.82
CA GLY A 248 -25.27 -12.21 -3.10
C GLY A 248 -24.09 -11.41 -2.54
N SER A 249 -23.24 -12.06 -1.76
CA SER A 249 -22.01 -11.49 -1.23
C SER A 249 -21.08 -11.03 -2.37
N LEU A 250 -20.59 -9.79 -2.33
CA LEU A 250 -19.70 -9.26 -3.35
C LEU A 250 -18.51 -10.20 -3.58
N VAL A 251 -18.28 -10.66 -4.80
CA VAL A 251 -17.20 -11.60 -5.12
C VAL A 251 -15.95 -10.84 -5.54
N LYS A 252 -14.80 -11.19 -4.97
CA LYS A 252 -13.52 -10.59 -5.30
C LYS A 252 -12.65 -11.56 -6.09
N TRP A 253 -12.19 -11.10 -7.25
CA TRP A 253 -11.30 -11.83 -8.13
C TRP A 253 -9.89 -11.21 -8.09
N ASN A 254 -8.87 -12.05 -7.97
CA ASN A 254 -7.46 -11.67 -7.96
C ASN A 254 -6.71 -12.50 -9.04
N PRO A 255 -6.89 -12.20 -10.35
CA PRO A 255 -6.34 -13.02 -11.44
C PRO A 255 -4.82 -13.17 -11.42
N VAL A 256 -4.14 -12.21 -10.79
CA VAL A 256 -2.68 -12.16 -10.67
C VAL A 256 -2.18 -12.57 -9.28
N ALA A 257 -3.03 -13.18 -8.43
CA ALA A 257 -2.67 -13.56 -7.06
C ALA A 257 -1.39 -14.39 -6.99
N ASN A 258 -1.25 -15.36 -7.90
CA ASN A 258 -0.13 -16.32 -7.96
C ASN A 258 1.00 -15.88 -8.90
N VAL A 259 0.94 -14.67 -9.47
CA VAL A 259 1.95 -14.15 -10.41
C VAL A 259 3.00 -13.35 -9.66
N LYS A 260 4.29 -13.55 -9.97
CA LYS A 260 5.37 -12.75 -9.41
C LYS A 260 5.44 -11.38 -10.09
N GLY A 261 5.87 -10.36 -9.37
CA GLY A 261 6.01 -9.00 -9.88
C GLY A 261 6.91 -8.91 -11.11
N ASN A 262 8.00 -9.67 -11.17
CA ASN A 262 8.87 -9.71 -12.36
C ASN A 262 8.13 -10.24 -13.60
N ASP A 263 7.21 -11.20 -13.43
CA ASP A 263 6.45 -11.76 -14.54
C ASP A 263 5.39 -10.78 -15.05
N ILE A 264 4.78 -9.99 -14.15
CA ILE A 264 3.93 -8.84 -14.53
C ILE A 264 4.72 -7.82 -15.35
N TRP A 265 5.94 -7.48 -14.91
CA TRP A 265 6.79 -6.53 -15.64
C TRP A 265 7.23 -7.05 -17.01
N ASN A 266 7.55 -8.33 -17.11
CA ASN A 266 7.87 -8.97 -18.38
C ASN A 266 6.67 -8.98 -19.32
N PHE A 267 5.48 -9.28 -18.79
CA PHE A 267 4.23 -9.23 -19.55
C PHE A 267 3.95 -7.83 -20.10
N LEU A 268 3.93 -6.81 -19.25
CA LEU A 268 3.67 -5.42 -19.66
C LEU A 268 4.64 -4.95 -20.75
N ARG A 269 5.93 -5.29 -20.63
CA ARG A 269 6.94 -4.94 -21.63
C ARG A 269 6.78 -5.69 -22.94
N THR A 270 6.42 -6.98 -22.87
CA THR A 270 6.24 -7.82 -24.07
C THR A 270 5.01 -7.39 -24.87
N MET A 271 3.96 -6.95 -24.16
CA MET A 271 2.70 -6.49 -24.75
C MET A 271 2.72 -4.99 -25.13
N ASP A 272 3.82 -4.28 -24.88
CA ASP A 272 3.97 -2.83 -25.13
C ASP A 272 2.85 -1.99 -24.47
N VAL A 273 2.44 -2.39 -23.27
CA VAL A 273 1.38 -1.72 -22.51
C VAL A 273 1.97 -0.45 -21.87
N PRO A 274 1.27 0.70 -21.94
CA PRO A 274 1.73 1.92 -21.28
C PRO A 274 1.86 1.69 -19.77
N ILE A 275 2.86 2.31 -19.16
CA ILE A 275 3.13 2.19 -17.71
C ILE A 275 3.27 3.57 -17.07
N ASN A 276 2.96 3.66 -15.78
CA ASN A 276 3.14 4.90 -15.03
C ASN A 276 4.62 5.34 -15.06
N SER A 277 4.87 6.57 -15.50
CA SER A 277 6.23 7.14 -15.60
C SER A 277 7.03 7.12 -14.30
N LEU A 278 6.38 7.07 -13.12
CA LEU A 278 7.06 6.93 -11.84
C LEU A 278 7.89 5.62 -11.72
N HIS A 279 7.52 4.58 -12.45
CA HIS A 279 8.28 3.33 -12.43
C HIS A 279 9.72 3.51 -12.94
N SER A 280 9.95 4.46 -13.87
CA SER A 280 11.30 4.84 -14.32
C SER A 280 12.10 5.61 -13.25
N GLN A 281 11.45 6.04 -12.16
CA GLN A 281 12.03 6.84 -11.08
C GLN A 281 12.21 6.03 -9.78
N GLY A 282 12.16 4.69 -9.85
CA GLY A 282 12.36 3.80 -8.71
C GLY A 282 11.11 3.53 -7.86
N TYR A 283 9.93 3.96 -8.31
CA TYR A 283 8.67 3.59 -7.68
C TYR A 283 8.24 2.20 -8.14
N ILE A 284 8.31 1.21 -7.25
CA ILE A 284 7.77 -0.14 -7.54
C ILE A 284 6.28 -0.19 -7.19
N SER A 285 5.91 0.13 -5.96
CA SER A 285 4.50 0.25 -5.54
C SER A 285 4.04 1.70 -5.57
N ILE A 286 2.96 2.00 -6.30
CA ILE A 286 2.43 3.37 -6.45
C ILE A 286 1.16 3.56 -5.60
N GLY A 287 0.98 4.78 -5.09
CA GLY A 287 -0.16 5.17 -4.26
C GLY A 287 -0.40 6.67 -4.35
N CYS A 288 -1.00 7.24 -3.29
CA CYS A 288 -1.08 8.70 -3.17
C CYS A 288 0.32 9.29 -3.00
N GLU A 289 0.57 10.44 -3.61
CA GLU A 289 1.84 11.17 -3.57
C GLU A 289 2.45 11.26 -2.17
N PRO A 290 1.73 11.73 -1.12
CA PRO A 290 2.37 11.96 0.17
C PRO A 290 2.64 10.65 0.95
N CYS A 291 2.11 9.52 0.47
CA CYS A 291 2.19 8.23 1.16
C CYS A 291 2.97 7.18 0.35
N THR A 292 3.65 7.60 -0.72
CA THR A 292 4.47 6.74 -1.56
C THR A 292 5.84 7.38 -1.81
N ARG A 293 6.91 6.58 -1.76
CA ARG A 293 8.27 6.97 -2.11
C ARG A 293 8.94 5.87 -2.95
N PRO A 294 10.00 6.18 -3.73
CA PRO A 294 10.77 5.15 -4.42
C PRO A 294 11.50 4.24 -3.41
N VAL A 295 11.87 3.05 -3.86
CA VAL A 295 12.65 2.09 -3.07
C VAL A 295 14.05 1.92 -3.65
N LEU A 296 15.01 1.58 -2.80
CA LEU A 296 16.38 1.30 -3.22
C LEU A 296 16.48 -0.09 -3.89
N PRO A 297 17.54 -0.34 -4.68
CA PRO A 297 17.82 -1.68 -5.18
C PRO A 297 17.84 -2.72 -4.03
N GLY A 298 17.07 -3.79 -4.19
CA GLY A 298 16.95 -4.87 -3.21
C GLY A 298 15.95 -4.65 -2.07
N GLN A 299 15.44 -3.42 -1.87
CA GLN A 299 14.36 -3.17 -0.91
C GLN A 299 13.04 -3.77 -1.40
N HIS A 300 12.21 -4.21 -0.46
CA HIS A 300 10.89 -4.74 -0.78
C HIS A 300 9.96 -3.62 -1.26
N GLU A 301 9.11 -3.87 -2.27
CA GLU A 301 8.23 -2.85 -2.86
C GLU A 301 7.33 -2.13 -1.84
N ARG A 302 6.92 -2.86 -0.79
CA ARG A 302 6.09 -2.33 0.31
C ARG A 302 6.81 -1.32 1.21
N GLU A 303 8.15 -1.29 1.22
CA GLU A 303 8.94 -0.31 1.96
C GLU A 303 8.80 1.12 1.41
N GLY A 304 8.28 1.26 0.19
CA GLY A 304 7.92 2.54 -0.42
C GLY A 304 6.56 3.10 0.05
N ARG A 305 5.79 2.33 0.83
CA ARG A 305 4.40 2.67 1.23
C ARG A 305 4.31 2.88 2.73
N TRP A 306 3.72 3.99 3.15
CA TRP A 306 3.53 4.33 4.57
C TRP A 306 4.79 4.05 5.40
N TRP A 307 5.95 4.48 4.90
CA TRP A 307 7.27 4.08 5.42
C TRP A 307 7.53 4.51 6.87
N TRP A 308 6.72 5.43 7.39
CA TRP A 308 6.74 5.88 8.79
C TRP A 308 5.93 4.96 9.72
N GLU A 309 5.02 4.15 9.17
CA GLU A 309 4.28 3.13 9.91
C GLU A 309 5.05 1.81 9.93
N ASP A 310 4.65 0.90 10.81
CA ASP A 310 5.26 -0.42 10.88
C ASP A 310 4.58 -1.45 9.97
N ALA A 311 5.34 -2.47 9.58
CA ALA A 311 4.98 -3.60 8.73
C ALA A 311 3.49 -4.03 8.75
N LYS A 312 2.96 -4.38 9.94
CA LYS A 312 1.58 -4.90 10.09
C LYS A 312 0.52 -3.84 9.85
N ALA A 313 0.86 -2.56 10.02
CA ALA A 313 -0.06 -1.46 9.80
C ALA A 313 -0.11 -1.05 8.32
N LYS A 314 0.87 -1.43 7.48
CA LYS A 314 0.98 -1.02 6.06
C LYS A 314 0.01 -1.73 5.12
N GLU A 315 -1.16 -2.17 5.57
CA GLU A 315 -2.21 -2.69 4.66
C GLU A 315 -3.29 -1.65 4.42
N CYS A 316 -3.67 -1.52 3.15
CA CYS A 316 -4.72 -0.60 2.78
C CYS A 316 -6.05 -1.04 3.39
N GLY A 317 -6.83 -0.07 3.91
CA GLY A 317 -8.20 -0.30 4.40
C GLY A 317 -9.13 -1.07 3.45
N LEU A 318 -8.83 -1.12 2.14
CA LEU A 318 -9.60 -1.89 1.15
C LEU A 318 -9.49 -3.41 1.28
N HIS A 319 -8.43 -3.92 1.91
CA HIS A 319 -8.10 -5.36 1.88
C HIS A 319 -7.86 -5.93 3.27
N LYS A 320 -8.29 -5.22 4.32
CA LYS A 320 -8.05 -5.62 5.71
C LYS A 320 -8.68 -6.96 6.08
N GLY A 321 -9.77 -7.36 5.42
CA GLY A 321 -10.42 -8.65 5.67
C GLY A 321 -9.60 -9.86 5.23
N ASN A 322 -8.52 -9.67 4.46
CA ASN A 322 -7.58 -10.76 4.16
C ASN A 322 -6.67 -11.10 5.36
N ILE A 323 -6.67 -10.28 6.42
CA ILE A 323 -5.93 -10.54 7.65
C ILE A 323 -6.90 -11.28 8.59
N LYS A 324 -6.62 -12.56 8.88
CA LYS A 324 -7.43 -13.34 9.84
C LYS A 324 -7.41 -12.62 11.19
N GLN A 325 -8.56 -12.11 11.62
CA GLN A 325 -8.77 -11.65 12.99
C GLN A 325 -9.11 -12.88 13.83
N GLU A 326 -8.20 -13.30 14.69
CA GLU A 326 -8.56 -14.14 15.83
C GLU A 326 -8.84 -13.22 17.04
N ASP A 327 -10.11 -13.24 17.44
CA ASP A 327 -10.76 -12.82 18.68
C ASP A 327 -10.63 -11.36 19.16
N ALA A 328 -11.56 -10.53 18.69
CA ALA A 328 -11.97 -9.31 19.35
C ALA A 328 -13.50 -9.29 19.58
N ALA A 329 -14.02 -10.25 20.35
CA ALA A 329 -15.37 -10.13 20.94
C ALA A 329 -15.63 -11.18 22.04
N VAL A 330 -15.43 -10.84 23.31
CA VAL A 330 -16.40 -11.16 24.37
C VAL A 330 -16.42 -10.00 25.36
N ASN A 331 -17.52 -9.24 25.37
CA ASN A 331 -17.90 -8.37 26.47
C ASN A 331 -19.39 -8.61 26.73
N GLY A 332 -19.74 -9.16 27.90
CA GLY A 332 -21.15 -9.37 28.24
C GLY A 332 -21.47 -10.28 29.44
N ASN A 333 -21.07 -9.86 30.65
CA ASN A 333 -21.76 -10.08 31.95
C ASN A 333 -21.73 -11.47 32.65
N GLY A 334 -21.26 -11.46 33.92
CA GLY A 334 -21.77 -12.35 34.98
C GLY A 334 -20.73 -13.13 35.81
N ASN A 335 -20.33 -12.57 36.96
CA ASN A 335 -19.78 -13.19 38.18
C ASN A 335 -19.22 -14.63 38.14
N GLY A 336 -17.92 -14.76 38.43
CA GLY A 336 -17.31 -15.99 38.92
C GLY A 336 -15.81 -15.79 39.20
N ALA A 337 -15.44 -15.74 40.48
CA ALA A 337 -14.05 -15.69 40.91
C ALA A 337 -13.32 -16.98 40.51
N GLY A 338 -12.16 -16.85 39.84
CA GLY A 338 -11.29 -17.97 39.49
C GLY A 338 -10.03 -17.49 38.78
N ASN A 339 -8.94 -17.33 39.53
CA ASN A 339 -7.59 -17.13 39.00
C ASN A 339 -7.16 -18.35 38.16
N ALA A 340 -7.00 -18.16 36.85
CA ALA A 340 -6.07 -18.93 36.02
C ALA A 340 -5.82 -18.17 34.72
N SER A 341 -4.66 -17.52 34.59
CA SER A 341 -4.17 -17.03 33.30
C SER A 341 -3.78 -18.23 32.44
N GLU A 342 -4.61 -18.61 31.47
CA GLU A 342 -4.20 -19.56 30.44
C GLU A 342 -2.99 -18.99 29.70
N ALA A 343 -1.83 -19.64 29.89
CA ALA A 343 -0.58 -19.22 29.31
C ALA A 343 -0.61 -19.50 27.80
N VAL A 344 -0.85 -18.46 27.00
CA VAL A 344 -0.66 -18.52 25.54
C VAL A 344 0.79 -18.96 25.26
N ALA A 345 0.94 -20.08 24.55
CA ALA A 345 2.23 -20.70 24.24
C ALA A 345 3.17 -19.73 23.51
N ASP A 346 4.47 -19.82 23.82
CA ASP A 346 5.51 -18.97 23.25
C ASP A 346 5.95 -19.46 21.86
N ILE A 347 6.03 -18.53 20.90
CA ILE A 347 6.20 -18.80 19.45
C ILE A 347 7.64 -18.64 18.95
N PHE A 348 8.63 -18.60 19.84
CA PHE A 348 10.04 -18.56 19.45
C PHE A 348 10.83 -19.47 20.36
N ASN A 349 11.08 -20.72 19.96
CA ASN A 349 11.73 -21.70 20.83
C ASN A 349 13.09 -22.12 20.27
N SER A 350 14.17 -21.63 20.90
CA SER A 350 15.55 -22.10 20.68
C SER A 350 16.39 -21.91 21.95
N GLN A 351 17.39 -22.76 22.13
CA GLN A 351 18.37 -22.64 23.22
C GLN A 351 19.25 -21.38 23.08
N ASN A 352 19.41 -20.87 21.86
CA ASN A 352 20.24 -19.70 21.55
C ASN A 352 19.48 -18.38 21.62
N LEU A 353 18.23 -18.42 22.09
CA LEU A 353 17.34 -17.27 22.08
C LEU A 353 16.92 -16.89 23.50
N VAL A 354 17.30 -15.69 23.91
CA VAL A 354 17.12 -15.23 25.29
C VAL A 354 15.75 -14.58 25.48
N THR A 355 14.93 -15.11 26.39
CA THR A 355 13.69 -14.45 26.81
C THR A 355 13.99 -13.27 27.73
N LEU A 356 13.68 -12.07 27.27
CA LEU A 356 13.82 -10.84 28.04
C LEU A 356 12.49 -10.51 28.72
N ASN A 357 12.57 -10.08 29.98
CA ASN A 357 11.47 -9.44 30.68
C ASN A 357 11.64 -7.91 30.66
N ARG A 358 10.71 -7.17 31.27
CA ARG A 358 10.74 -5.70 31.30
C ARG A 358 12.06 -5.16 31.83
N THR A 359 12.52 -5.67 32.96
CA THR A 359 13.79 -5.28 33.57
C THR A 359 14.97 -5.54 32.63
N GLY A 360 14.99 -6.68 31.95
CA GLY A 360 16.00 -7.01 30.94
C GLY A 360 16.01 -5.99 29.80
N MET A 361 14.85 -5.61 29.29
CA MET A 361 14.73 -4.58 28.24
C MET A 361 15.14 -3.19 28.72
N GLU A 362 14.74 -2.80 29.93
CA GLU A 362 15.13 -1.50 30.52
C GLU A 362 16.66 -1.43 30.69
N ASN A 363 17.30 -2.51 31.12
CA ASN A 363 18.75 -2.59 31.22
C ASN A 363 19.40 -2.47 29.84
N LEU A 364 18.91 -3.18 28.83
CA LEU A 364 19.43 -3.06 27.47
C LEU A 364 19.30 -1.63 26.91
N ALA A 365 18.22 -0.94 27.21
CA ALA A 365 17.98 0.43 26.73
C ALA A 365 18.81 1.50 27.48
N ARG A 366 19.34 1.20 28.67
CA ARG A 366 20.13 2.15 29.49
C ARG A 366 21.64 1.96 29.39
N LEU A 367 22.11 0.78 28.97
CA LEU A 367 23.54 0.48 28.94
C LEU A 367 24.20 1.15 27.72
N ASP A 368 25.19 2.00 27.98
CA ASP A 368 25.97 2.66 26.92
C ASP A 368 27.20 1.84 26.51
N ASN A 369 27.62 0.86 27.32
CA ASN A 369 28.80 0.04 27.08
C ASN A 369 28.54 -1.43 27.48
N ARG A 370 28.15 -2.25 26.52
CA ARG A 370 27.83 -3.67 26.69
C ARG A 370 28.89 -4.56 26.01
N GLN A 371 29.12 -5.74 26.58
CA GLN A 371 30.13 -6.69 26.09
C GLN A 371 29.81 -7.20 24.68
N GLU A 372 28.53 -7.52 24.44
CA GLU A 372 28.02 -8.05 23.18
C GLU A 372 26.82 -7.21 22.72
N PRO A 373 26.70 -6.92 21.42
CA PRO A 373 25.50 -6.32 20.87
C PRO A 373 24.34 -7.32 20.97
N TRP A 374 23.12 -6.78 20.96
CA TRP A 374 21.90 -7.59 21.01
C TRP A 374 21.02 -7.33 19.81
N LEU A 375 20.52 -8.40 19.19
CA LEU A 375 19.37 -8.33 18.30
C LEU A 375 18.14 -8.82 19.08
N VAL A 376 17.12 -7.98 19.21
CA VAL A 376 15.91 -8.32 19.98
C VAL A 376 14.67 -8.15 19.13
N VAL A 377 13.81 -9.18 19.11
CA VAL A 377 12.45 -9.11 18.56
C VAL A 377 11.45 -8.73 19.66
N LEU A 378 10.68 -7.67 19.42
CA LEU A 378 9.45 -7.35 20.14
C LEU A 378 8.30 -8.10 19.43
N TYR A 379 7.62 -9.01 20.12
CA TYR A 379 6.60 -9.88 19.51
C TYR A 379 5.35 -10.04 20.38
N ALA A 380 4.33 -10.64 19.78
CA ALA A 380 3.12 -11.09 20.46
C ALA A 380 2.75 -12.49 19.94
N PRO A 381 2.40 -13.47 20.81
CA PRO A 381 2.14 -14.85 20.39
C PRO A 381 0.99 -15.02 19.39
N TRP A 382 -0.07 -14.21 19.53
CA TRP A 382 -1.25 -14.21 18.64
C TRP A 382 -0.97 -13.61 17.26
N CYS A 383 0.25 -13.10 17.01
CA CYS A 383 0.49 -12.28 15.85
C CYS A 383 1.08 -13.09 14.69
N GLN A 384 0.28 -13.28 13.64
CA GLN A 384 0.61 -14.14 12.50
C GLN A 384 1.95 -13.82 11.82
N PHE A 385 2.37 -12.56 11.76
CA PHE A 385 3.67 -12.23 11.17
C PHE A 385 4.85 -12.51 12.09
N CYS A 386 4.62 -12.58 13.41
CA CYS A 386 5.64 -13.10 14.31
C CYS A 386 5.79 -14.60 14.11
N GLN A 387 4.67 -15.32 13.97
CA GLN A 387 4.64 -16.75 13.68
C GLN A 387 5.29 -17.04 12.32
N ALA A 388 4.98 -16.27 11.27
CA ALA A 388 5.59 -16.43 9.94
C ALA A 388 7.11 -16.17 9.94
N MET A 389 7.62 -15.38 10.88
CA MET A 389 9.06 -15.10 11.04
C MET A 389 9.76 -16.11 11.96
N GLU A 390 9.01 -16.93 12.70
CA GLU A 390 9.54 -17.83 13.74
C GLU A 390 10.75 -18.63 13.26
N GLY A 391 10.58 -19.39 12.18
CA GLY A 391 11.63 -20.26 11.64
C GLY A 391 12.90 -19.48 11.27
N SER A 392 12.76 -18.36 10.56
CA SER A 392 13.90 -17.53 10.16
C SER A 392 14.61 -16.89 11.36
N TYR A 393 13.87 -16.44 12.37
CA TYR A 393 14.48 -15.82 13.54
C TYR A 393 15.17 -16.84 14.46
N VAL A 394 14.62 -18.04 14.57
CA VAL A 394 15.24 -19.17 15.27
C VAL A 394 16.52 -19.60 14.56
N GLU A 395 16.49 -19.81 13.25
CA GLU A 395 17.68 -20.17 12.47
C GLU A 395 18.77 -19.08 12.57
N LEU A 396 18.38 -17.80 12.54
CA LEU A 396 19.29 -16.68 12.77
C LEU A 396 19.97 -16.76 14.15
N ALA A 397 19.21 -17.04 15.21
CA ALA A 397 19.75 -17.17 16.56
C ALA A 397 20.79 -18.30 16.64
N ASP A 398 20.53 -19.42 15.97
CA ASP A 398 21.46 -20.54 15.92
C ASP A 398 22.72 -20.21 15.11
N LYS A 399 22.60 -19.47 13.99
CA LYS A 399 23.77 -18.98 13.22
C LYS A 399 24.61 -17.95 13.96
N LEU A 400 23.99 -17.13 14.82
CA LEU A 400 24.69 -16.13 15.62
C LEU A 400 25.23 -16.69 16.94
N ALA A 401 24.87 -17.92 17.32
CA ALA A 401 25.40 -18.58 18.49
C ALA A 401 26.94 -18.68 18.42
N GLY A 402 27.62 -18.09 19.39
CA GLY A 402 29.09 -18.06 19.44
C GLY A 402 29.75 -17.02 18.52
N ASN A 403 28.98 -16.26 17.73
CA ASN A 403 29.49 -15.23 16.82
C ASN A 403 29.46 -13.81 17.41
N GLY A 404 29.42 -13.71 18.74
CA GLY A 404 29.57 -12.46 19.50
C GLY A 404 28.39 -11.49 19.39
N VAL A 405 27.20 -11.97 19.03
CA VAL A 405 25.93 -11.21 19.05
C VAL A 405 24.90 -12.03 19.82
N LYS A 406 24.26 -11.43 20.83
CA LYS A 406 23.16 -12.09 21.55
C LYS A 406 21.84 -11.88 20.85
N VAL A 407 21.03 -12.93 20.76
CA VAL A 407 19.69 -12.85 20.17
C VAL A 407 18.65 -13.02 21.27
N GLY A 408 17.69 -12.10 21.33
CA GLY A 408 16.67 -12.07 22.36
C GLY A 408 15.27 -11.90 21.81
N LYS A 409 14.28 -12.24 22.63
CA LYS A 409 12.86 -11.95 22.40
C LYS A 409 12.27 -11.24 23.59
N PHE A 410 11.32 -10.35 23.33
CA PHE A 410 10.53 -9.68 24.34
C PHE A 410 9.07 -9.71 23.93
N ARG A 411 8.25 -10.37 24.76
CA ARG A 411 6.80 -10.37 24.60
C ARG A 411 6.28 -8.97 24.98
N ALA A 412 5.83 -8.22 23.98
CA ALA A 412 5.52 -6.80 24.11
C ALA A 412 4.01 -6.49 23.96
N ASP A 413 3.14 -7.50 24.06
CA ASP A 413 1.69 -7.33 24.18
C ASP A 413 1.24 -7.16 25.64
N GLY A 414 -0.07 -7.14 25.87
CA GLY A 414 -0.65 -7.00 27.22
C GLY A 414 -0.18 -5.74 27.95
N ASP A 415 0.24 -5.92 29.20
CA ASP A 415 0.73 -4.89 30.12
C ASP A 415 2.08 -4.27 29.71
N GLN A 416 2.81 -4.90 28.78
CA GLN A 416 4.10 -4.41 28.28
C GLN A 416 3.97 -3.48 27.07
N LYS A 417 2.78 -3.41 26.44
CA LYS A 417 2.55 -2.72 25.17
C LYS A 417 2.82 -1.21 25.25
N GLU A 418 2.34 -0.54 26.29
CA GLU A 418 2.51 0.91 26.48
C GLU A 418 3.98 1.26 26.70
N TYR A 419 4.70 0.45 27.49
CA TYR A 419 6.13 0.60 27.69
C TYR A 419 6.90 0.43 26.38
N ALA A 420 6.60 -0.63 25.62
CA ALA A 420 7.27 -0.90 24.36
C ALA A 420 7.01 0.21 23.32
N LYS A 421 5.79 0.76 23.26
CA LYS A 421 5.46 1.90 22.40
C LYS A 421 6.30 3.13 22.73
N GLN A 422 6.35 3.49 24.02
CA GLN A 422 7.01 4.72 24.45
C GLN A 422 8.53 4.65 24.48
N LYS A 423 9.10 3.47 24.77
CA LYS A 423 10.55 3.32 25.06
C LYS A 423 11.30 2.48 24.02
N LEU A 424 10.61 1.62 23.29
CA LEU A 424 11.21 0.64 22.39
C LEU A 424 10.76 0.79 20.93
N GLN A 425 10.21 1.95 20.55
CA GLN A 425 9.82 2.25 19.17
C GLN A 425 8.83 1.22 18.58
N LEU A 426 8.01 0.58 19.44
CA LEU A 426 6.99 -0.36 19.00
C LEU A 426 5.82 0.42 18.38
N GLY A 427 5.60 0.30 17.08
CA GLY A 427 4.34 0.70 16.42
C GLY A 427 3.50 -0.53 16.06
N SER A 428 4.13 -1.62 15.60
CA SER A 428 3.51 -2.91 15.37
C SER A 428 4.49 -4.08 15.60
N PHE A 429 3.97 -5.28 15.71
CA PHE A 429 4.79 -6.50 15.81
C PHE A 429 5.25 -6.98 14.41
N PRO A 430 6.12 -7.98 14.30
CA PRO A 430 7.34 -7.96 15.09
C PRO A 430 8.07 -6.64 14.84
N THR A 431 8.63 -6.05 15.90
CA THR A 431 9.60 -4.95 15.75
C THR A 431 10.96 -5.50 16.14
N ILE A 432 11.97 -5.35 15.27
CA ILE A 432 13.33 -5.83 15.54
C ILE A 432 14.22 -4.64 15.84
N LEU A 433 14.95 -4.73 16.96
CA LEU A 433 15.88 -3.73 17.44
C LEU A 433 17.28 -4.33 17.56
N PHE A 434 18.27 -3.62 17.04
CA PHE A 434 19.68 -3.88 17.29
C PHE A 434 20.21 -2.91 18.34
N PHE A 435 20.84 -3.45 19.37
CA PHE A 435 21.46 -2.70 20.47
C PHE A 435 22.99 -2.81 20.35
N PRO A 436 23.69 -1.75 19.88
CA PRO A 436 25.14 -1.78 19.66
C PRO A 436 25.95 -1.85 20.96
N LYS A 437 27.22 -2.27 20.86
CA LYS A 437 28.15 -2.34 22.02
C LYS A 437 28.30 -1.01 22.76
N HIS A 438 28.43 0.09 22.02
CA HIS A 438 28.82 1.39 22.56
C HIS A 438 27.71 2.46 22.42
N SER A 439 26.44 2.04 22.47
CA SER A 439 25.28 2.94 22.38
C SER A 439 24.12 2.41 23.20
N SER A 440 23.44 3.30 23.94
CA SER A 440 22.13 3.01 24.55
C SER A 440 20.98 3.11 23.56
N LYS A 441 21.14 3.84 22.45
CA LYS A 441 20.08 4.02 21.47
C LYS A 441 19.97 2.78 20.56
N PRO A 442 18.82 2.07 20.55
CA PRO A 442 18.61 0.95 19.64
C PRO A 442 18.38 1.44 18.20
N ILE A 443 18.88 0.66 17.25
CA ILE A 443 18.70 0.82 15.81
C ILE A 443 17.58 -0.12 15.37
N LYS A 444 16.48 0.44 14.86
CA LYS A 444 15.35 -0.34 14.35
C LYS A 444 15.71 -0.94 12.99
N TYR A 445 15.41 -2.23 12.80
CA TYR A 445 15.60 -2.90 11.52
C TYR A 445 14.58 -2.36 10.50
N PRO A 446 15.02 -1.71 9.40
CA PRO A 446 14.12 -0.90 8.57
C PRO A 446 13.43 -1.67 7.45
N SER A 447 13.97 -2.83 7.03
CA SER A 447 13.42 -3.59 5.90
C SER A 447 12.19 -4.39 6.31
N GLU A 448 11.34 -4.78 5.35
CA GLU A 448 10.25 -5.73 5.56
C GLU A 448 10.66 -7.19 5.36
N LYS A 449 11.82 -7.44 4.77
CA LYS A 449 12.35 -8.80 4.58
C LYS A 449 12.80 -9.37 5.91
N ARG A 450 12.21 -10.50 6.33
CA ARG A 450 12.49 -11.17 7.60
C ARG A 450 13.14 -12.54 7.44
N ASP A 451 13.63 -12.84 6.23
CA ASP A 451 14.46 -14.03 5.98
C ASP A 451 15.83 -13.91 6.67
N VAL A 452 16.47 -15.06 6.83
CA VAL A 452 17.74 -15.20 7.56
C VAL A 452 18.84 -14.35 6.93
N ASP A 453 18.93 -14.34 5.60
CA ASP A 453 19.98 -13.61 4.88
C ASP A 453 19.85 -12.10 5.09
N SER A 454 18.63 -11.56 5.00
CA SER A 454 18.37 -10.13 5.23
C SER A 454 18.67 -9.72 6.68
N LEU A 455 18.31 -10.56 7.65
CA LEU A 455 18.58 -10.30 9.07
C LEU A 455 20.07 -10.42 9.40
N MET A 456 20.77 -11.42 8.84
CA MET A 456 22.22 -11.58 8.97
C MET A 456 22.95 -10.37 8.38
N ALA A 457 22.60 -9.95 7.17
CA ALA A 457 23.20 -8.79 6.52
C ALA A 457 23.04 -7.51 7.36
N PHE A 458 21.89 -7.33 8.02
CA PHE A 458 21.67 -6.21 8.93
C PHE A 458 22.55 -6.28 10.18
N VAL A 459 22.68 -7.46 10.79
CA VAL A 459 23.56 -7.67 11.96
C VAL A 459 25.02 -7.45 11.58
N ASP A 460 25.47 -8.00 10.46
CA ASP A 460 26.84 -7.89 9.95
C ASP A 460 27.22 -6.44 9.62
N ALA A 461 26.27 -5.65 9.14
CA ALA A 461 26.49 -4.23 8.87
C ALA A 461 26.65 -3.37 10.14
N LEU A 462 26.26 -3.88 11.32
CA LEU A 462 26.16 -3.10 12.56
C LEU A 462 27.01 -3.62 13.74
N ARG A 463 27.53 -4.86 13.69
CA ARG A 463 28.19 -5.52 14.82
C ARG A 463 29.66 -5.14 15.05
#